data_AF-A0A2H6GRF7-F1
#
_entry.id   AF-A0A2H6GRF7-F1
#
_cell.length_a   1.000
_cell.length_b   1.000
_cell.length_c   1.000
_cell.angle_alpha   90.00
_cell.angle_beta   90.00
_cell.angle_gamma   90.00
#
_symmetry.space_group_name_H-M   'P 1'
#
loop_
_entity.id
_entity.type
_entity.pdbx_description
1 polymer ?
#
loop_
_entity_poly.entity_id
_entity_poly.type
_entity_poly.pdbx_seq_one_letter_code
_entity_poly.pdbx_strand_id
1 'polypeptide(L)'
;MWNPFKKNDSKISPVGGPKMGMLQKLAMKRLEKMNPEEREKLMKKALDPENIAKNQDKILTSIEQMKASGQITEEQAEMAKKKLGL
;
A
#
# COMPACT_ATOMS: atom_id res chain seq x y z
N MET A 1 35.40 18.72 20.16
CA MET A 1 35.70 17.40 19.54
C MET A 1 34.58 17.05 18.57
N TRP A 2 34.91 16.86 17.31
CA TRP A 2 33.97 16.45 16.26
C TRP A 2 33.78 14.93 16.35
N ASN A 3 32.52 14.47 16.49
CA ASN A 3 32.19 13.05 16.59
C ASN A 3 31.54 12.54 15.29
N PRO A 4 32.27 11.80 14.42
CA PRO A 4 31.80 11.40 13.09
C PRO A 4 30.78 10.24 13.10
N PHE A 5 30.46 9.70 14.28
CA PHE A 5 29.53 8.58 14.45
C PHE A 5 28.15 8.99 15.01
N LYS A 6 27.93 10.28 15.29
CA LYS A 6 26.57 10.78 15.59
C LYS A 6 25.76 10.76 14.28
N LYS A 7 25.06 9.66 14.04
CA LYS A 7 24.04 9.58 13.00
C LYS A 7 22.89 10.49 13.41
N ASN A 8 22.68 11.55 12.65
CA ASN A 8 21.49 12.39 12.76
C ASN A 8 20.27 11.53 12.43
N ASP A 9 19.40 11.30 13.43
CA ASP A 9 18.10 10.66 13.27
C ASP A 9 17.06 11.57 12.58
N SER A 10 17.50 12.54 11.78
CA SER A 10 16.64 13.26 10.85
C SER A 10 16.52 12.46 9.56
N LYS A 11 15.82 11.32 9.63
CA LYS A 11 15.23 10.69 8.45
C LYS A 11 14.14 11.61 7.91
N ILE A 12 14.55 12.65 7.19
CA ILE A 12 13.71 13.32 6.21
C ILE A 12 13.44 12.25 5.15
N SER A 13 12.36 11.51 5.39
CA SER A 13 11.81 10.59 4.40
C SER A 13 11.34 11.50 3.26
N PRO A 14 11.67 11.21 1.99
CA PRO A 14 11.06 11.93 0.89
C PRO A 14 9.54 11.80 1.07
N VAL A 15 8.89 12.95 1.19
CA VAL A 15 7.45 13.18 1.34
C VAL A 15 6.58 11.91 1.20
N GLY A 16 6.05 11.43 2.34
CA GLY A 16 4.73 10.79 2.42
C GLY A 16 4.55 9.31 2.06
N GLY A 17 5.59 8.56 1.68
CA GLY A 17 5.44 7.13 1.34
C GLY A 17 5.56 6.18 2.55
N PRO A 18 4.72 5.14 2.69
CA PRO A 18 4.94 4.11 3.70
C PRO A 18 6.32 3.47 3.54
N LYS A 19 7.07 3.34 4.65
CA LYS A 19 8.41 2.74 4.64
C LYS A 19 8.29 1.24 4.34
N MET A 20 8.45 0.88 3.07
CA MET A 20 8.41 -0.52 2.63
C MET A 20 9.61 -1.30 3.20
N GLY A 21 9.34 -2.41 3.87
CA GLY A 21 10.37 -3.33 4.37
C GLY A 21 11.17 -3.97 3.22
N MET A 22 12.37 -4.52 3.51
CA MET A 22 13.21 -5.17 2.49
C MET A 22 12.46 -6.30 1.76
N LEU A 23 11.69 -7.11 2.48
CA LEU A 23 10.86 -8.17 1.90
C LEU A 23 9.78 -7.61 0.97
N GLN A 24 9.13 -6.53 1.36
CA GLN A 24 8.10 -5.88 0.55
C GLN A 24 8.67 -5.30 -0.74
N LYS A 25 9.87 -4.71 -0.68
CA LYS A 25 10.62 -4.25 -1.85
C LYS A 25 10.98 -5.41 -2.80
N LEU A 26 11.39 -6.55 -2.26
CA LEU A 26 11.69 -7.74 -3.06
C LEU A 26 10.42 -8.29 -3.72
N ALA A 27 9.29 -8.33 -3.00
CA ALA A 27 8.00 -8.75 -3.55
C ALA A 27 7.53 -7.82 -4.69
N MET A 28 7.64 -6.49 -4.51
CA MET A 28 7.33 -5.53 -5.58
C MET A 28 8.24 -5.72 -6.79
N LYS A 29 9.55 -5.87 -6.59
CA LYS A 29 10.48 -6.15 -7.70
C LYS A 29 10.17 -7.46 -8.43
N ARG A 30 9.67 -8.48 -7.73
CA ARG A 30 9.22 -9.73 -8.35
C ARG A 30 7.95 -9.51 -9.18
N LEU A 31 6.99 -8.76 -8.65
CA LEU A 31 5.76 -8.40 -9.37
C LEU A 31 6.06 -7.54 -10.61
N GLU A 32 7.00 -6.59 -10.50
CA GLU A 32 7.48 -5.74 -11.59
C GLU A 32 8.13 -6.55 -12.72
N LYS A 33 8.86 -7.61 -12.37
CA LYS A 33 9.53 -8.53 -13.31
C LYS A 33 8.63 -9.64 -13.84
N MET A 34 7.41 -9.78 -13.30
CA MET A 34 6.44 -10.77 -13.74
C MET A 34 5.86 -10.38 -15.10
N ASN A 35 5.52 -11.35 -15.95
CA ASN A 35 4.94 -11.07 -17.26
C ASN A 35 3.57 -10.36 -17.12
N PRO A 36 3.17 -9.50 -18.07
CA PRO A 36 1.92 -8.75 -17.98
C PRO A 36 0.68 -9.63 -17.74
N GLU A 37 0.61 -10.78 -18.40
CA GLU A 37 -0.48 -11.75 -18.25
C GLU A 37 -0.57 -12.33 -16.83
N GLU A 38 0.56 -12.67 -16.23
CA GLU A 38 0.61 -13.22 -14.87
C GLU A 38 0.27 -12.15 -13.83
N ARG A 39 0.76 -10.92 -14.04
CA ARG A 39 0.38 -9.77 -13.21
C ARG A 39 -1.12 -9.53 -13.29
N GLU A 40 -1.71 -9.55 -14.49
CA GLU A 40 -3.15 -9.37 -14.69
C GLU A 40 -3.95 -10.46 -13.99
N LYS A 41 -3.54 -11.74 -14.11
CA LYS A 41 -4.17 -12.85 -13.38
C LYS A 41 -4.12 -12.65 -11.86
N LEU A 42 -2.97 -12.18 -11.34
CA LEU A 42 -2.81 -11.90 -9.92
C LEU A 42 -3.69 -10.72 -9.46
N MET A 43 -3.78 -9.66 -10.25
CA MET A 43 -4.65 -8.52 -9.96
C MET A 43 -6.13 -8.92 -10.00
N LYS A 44 -6.54 -9.68 -11.02
CA LYS A 44 -7.90 -10.26 -11.10
C LYS A 44 -8.21 -11.05 -9.85
N LYS A 45 -7.30 -11.96 -9.46
CA LYS A 45 -7.47 -12.76 -8.24
C LYS A 45 -7.60 -11.89 -6.98
N ALA A 46 -6.79 -10.85 -6.85
CA ALA A 46 -6.87 -9.94 -5.71
C ALA A 46 -8.20 -9.15 -5.67
N LEU A 47 -8.76 -8.84 -6.84
CA LEU A 47 -10.04 -8.15 -6.99
C LEU A 47 -11.26 -9.08 -7.09
N ASP A 48 -11.05 -10.40 -6.99
CA ASP A 48 -12.17 -11.35 -6.99
C ASP A 48 -13.10 -11.04 -5.80
N PRO A 49 -14.43 -10.99 -6.01
CA PRO A 49 -15.38 -10.64 -4.95
C PRO A 49 -15.26 -11.52 -3.70
N GLU A 50 -14.93 -12.81 -3.88
CA GLU A 50 -14.72 -13.74 -2.78
C GLU A 50 -13.51 -13.35 -1.90
N ASN A 51 -12.43 -12.88 -2.52
CA ASN A 51 -11.23 -12.44 -1.80
C ASN A 51 -11.42 -11.07 -1.16
N ILE A 52 -12.18 -10.18 -1.80
CA ILE A 52 -12.59 -8.91 -1.22
C ILE A 52 -13.45 -9.16 0.02
N ALA A 53 -14.48 -10.00 -0.08
CA ALA A 53 -15.36 -10.34 1.05
C ALA A 53 -14.57 -10.95 2.23
N LYS A 54 -13.65 -11.89 1.95
CA LYS A 54 -12.78 -12.48 2.99
C LYS A 54 -11.85 -11.49 3.68
N ASN A 55 -11.51 -10.38 3.03
CA ASN A 55 -10.59 -9.37 3.55
C ASN A 55 -11.25 -8.00 3.76
N GLN A 56 -12.59 -7.94 3.74
CA GLN A 56 -13.36 -6.71 3.76
C GLN A 56 -12.97 -5.80 4.92
N ASP A 57 -12.91 -6.33 6.14
CA ASP A 57 -12.54 -5.55 7.34
C ASP A 57 -11.15 -4.92 7.21
N LYS A 58 -10.19 -5.66 6.66
CA LYS A 58 -8.82 -5.16 6.45
C LYS A 58 -8.78 -4.08 5.38
N ILE A 59 -9.56 -4.25 4.31
CA ILE A 59 -9.68 -3.27 3.23
C ILE A 59 -10.31 -1.98 3.76
N LEU A 60 -11.41 -2.07 4.50
CA LEU A 60 -12.06 -0.92 5.12
C LEU A 60 -11.14 -0.20 6.10
N THR A 61 -10.50 -0.94 6.99
CA THR A 61 -9.51 -0.39 7.93
C THR A 61 -8.37 0.33 7.20
N SER A 62 -7.89 -0.24 6.10
CA SER A 62 -6.82 0.38 5.29
C SER A 62 -7.29 1.68 4.63
N ILE A 63 -8.51 1.70 4.07
CA ILE A 63 -9.11 2.90 3.47
C ILE A 63 -9.28 3.99 4.54
N GLU A 64 -9.73 3.63 5.74
CA GLU A 64 -9.89 4.57 6.86
C GLU A 64 -8.56 5.12 7.36
N GLN A 65 -7.52 4.29 7.45
CA GLN A 65 -6.17 4.74 7.78
C GLN A 65 -5.62 5.69 6.71
N MET A 66 -5.86 5.40 5.44
CA MET A 66 -5.46 6.29 4.33
C MET A 66 -6.19 7.63 4.43
N LYS A 67 -7.50 7.62 4.70
CA LYS A 67 -8.29 8.83 4.95
C LYS A 67 -7.74 9.61 6.15
N ALA A 68 -7.54 8.94 7.29
CA ALA A 68 -7.06 9.55 8.53
C ALA A 68 -5.65 10.15 8.38
N SER A 69 -4.80 9.53 7.55
CA SER A 69 -3.46 10.04 7.23
C SER A 69 -3.44 11.15 6.19
N GLY A 70 -4.60 11.50 5.60
CA GLY A 70 -4.71 12.51 4.54
C GLY A 70 -4.18 12.05 3.18
N GLN A 71 -3.92 10.76 2.99
CA GLN A 71 -3.49 10.20 1.71
C GLN A 71 -4.61 10.18 0.67
N ILE A 72 -5.87 10.10 1.13
CA ILE A 72 -7.07 10.18 0.29
C ILE A 72 -8.11 11.09 0.93
N THR A 73 -8.96 11.70 0.11
CA THR A 73 -10.14 12.46 0.56
C THR A 73 -11.29 11.53 0.93
N GLU A 74 -12.32 12.07 1.59
CA GLU A 74 -13.57 11.32 1.88
C GLU A 74 -14.17 10.74 0.60
N GLU A 75 -14.33 11.58 -0.42
CA GLU A 75 -14.93 11.19 -1.70
C GLU A 75 -14.13 10.06 -2.37
N GLN A 76 -12.79 10.11 -2.26
CA GLN A 76 -11.92 9.06 -2.78
C GLN A 76 -12.06 7.75 -1.98
N ALA A 77 -12.23 7.83 -0.66
CA ALA A 77 -12.50 6.67 0.18
C ALA A 77 -13.85 6.02 -0.14
N GLU A 78 -14.91 6.81 -0.30
CA GLU A 78 -16.24 6.33 -0.68
C GLU A 78 -16.26 5.73 -2.08
N MET A 79 -15.62 6.38 -3.06
CA MET A 79 -15.46 5.82 -4.40
C MET A 79 -14.71 4.49 -4.39
N ALA A 80 -13.67 4.37 -3.56
CA ALA A 80 -12.91 3.13 -3.42
C ALA A 80 -13.78 2.01 -2.84
N LYS A 81 -14.53 2.28 -1.76
CA LYS A 81 -15.47 1.33 -1.17
C LYS A 81 -16.50 0.84 -2.20
N LYS A 82 -17.13 1.78 -2.91
CA LYS A 82 -18.11 1.49 -3.96
C LYS A 82 -17.54 0.62 -5.09
N LYS A 83 -16.31 0.90 -5.54
CA LYS A 83 -15.64 0.10 -6.60
C LYS A 83 -15.31 -1.32 -6.14
N LEU A 84 -15.11 -1.53 -4.85
CA LEU A 84 -14.83 -2.83 -4.25
C LEU A 84 -16.12 -3.56 -3.83
N GLY A 85 -17.29 -2.94 -3.97
CA GLY A 85 -18.56 -3.52 -3.54
C GLY A 85 -18.72 -3.57 -2.02
N LEU A 86 -18.06 -2.66 -1.31
CA LEU A 86 -18.04 -2.53 0.15
C LEU A 86 -18.91 -1.38 0.64
#